data_AF-A0A943S640-F1
#
_entry.id   AF-A0A943S640-F1
#
_cell.length_a   1.000
_cell.length_b   1.000
_cell.length_c   1.000
_cell.angle_alpha   90.00
_cell.angle_beta   90.00
_cell.angle_gamma   90.00
#
_symmetry.space_group_name_H-M   'P 1'
#
loop_
_entity.id
_entity.type
_entity.pdbx_description
1 polymer ?
#
loop_
_entity_poly.entity_id
_entity_poly.type
_entity_poly.pdbx_seq_one_letter_code
_entity_poly.pdbx_strand_id
1 'polypeptide(L)'
;MSNAIVDKVKNIMDIVCRLSTELGNPITEKDYIIEDRGCPHQSSQLPKGKCAVYMFFYKDEALKIGKANEKSNARYSSQHYGFNASSTLAKSLVADKSMWETEMNGENASDWIKANTHRINILVDASCGDAAIELIEAVMHYAFNPRYEGALHRKGRR
;
A
#
# COMPACT_ATOMS: atom_id res chain seq x y z
N MET A 1 12.39 6.99 -11.50
CA MET A 1 11.57 7.34 -10.31
C MET A 1 12.32 6.81 -9.10
N SER A 2 12.51 7.67 -8.10
CA SER A 2 13.76 7.73 -7.34
C SER A 2 13.85 6.71 -6.20
N ASN A 3 15.08 6.25 -5.92
CA ASN A 3 15.44 5.52 -4.71
C ASN A 3 14.85 6.16 -3.42
N ALA A 4 14.52 7.46 -3.45
CA ALA A 4 14.02 8.21 -2.30
C ALA A 4 12.69 7.69 -1.72
N ILE A 5 11.73 7.21 -2.52
CA ILE A 5 10.48 6.65 -1.94
C ILE A 5 10.77 5.34 -1.22
N VAL A 6 11.54 4.45 -1.86
CA VAL A 6 11.93 3.17 -1.26
C VAL A 6 12.74 3.41 0.01
N ASP A 7 13.67 4.35 0.00
CA ASP A 7 14.46 4.73 1.17
C ASP A 7 13.59 5.34 2.26
N LYS A 8 12.56 6.13 1.91
CA LYS A 8 11.57 6.61 2.86
C LYS A 8 10.76 5.47 3.49
N VAL A 9 10.34 4.47 2.71
CA VAL A 9 9.67 3.27 3.23
C VAL A 9 10.57 2.51 4.21
N LYS A 10 11.86 2.32 3.89
CA LYS A 10 12.85 1.71 4.79
C LYS A 10 12.97 2.47 6.11
N ASN A 11 13.18 3.79 6.04
CA ASN A 11 13.30 4.63 7.23
C ASN A 11 12.06 4.57 8.13
N ILE A 12 10.86 4.46 7.54
CA ILE A 12 9.62 4.31 8.30
C ILE A 12 9.53 2.90 8.92
N MET A 13 9.98 1.85 8.22
CA MET A 13 10.07 0.51 8.79
C MET A 13 11.06 0.45 9.97
N ASP A 14 12.14 1.23 9.97
CA ASP A 14 13.02 1.35 11.14
C ASP A 14 12.31 1.96 12.35
N ILE A 15 11.34 2.86 12.12
CA ILE A 15 10.46 3.36 13.19
C ILE A 15 9.55 2.22 13.68
N VAL A 16 8.95 1.44 12.79
CA VAL A 16 8.10 0.30 13.16
C VAL A 16 8.88 -0.74 13.97
N CYS A 17 10.10 -1.08 13.56
CA CYS A 17 10.94 -2.05 14.28
C CYS A 17 11.25 -1.57 15.71
N ARG A 18 11.56 -0.28 15.88
CA ARG A 18 11.78 0.32 17.21
C ARG A 18 10.50 0.30 18.05
N LEU A 19 9.39 0.79 17.51
CA LEU A 19 8.09 0.82 18.22
C LEU A 19 7.65 -0.58 18.65
N SER A 20 7.71 -1.56 17.75
CA SER A 20 7.32 -2.94 18.04
C SER A 20 8.20 -3.58 19.12
N THR A 21 9.50 -3.26 19.12
CA THR A 21 10.45 -3.69 20.17
C THR A 21 10.09 -3.07 21.53
N GLU A 22 9.85 -1.76 21.58
CA GLU A 22 9.45 -1.05 22.80
C GLU A 22 8.10 -1.56 23.36
N LEU A 23 7.20 -2.02 22.49
CA LEU A 23 5.91 -2.61 22.86
C LEU A 23 5.98 -4.12 23.19
N GLY A 24 7.19 -4.71 23.20
CA GLY A 24 7.41 -6.10 23.62
C GLY A 24 7.02 -7.18 22.60
N ASN A 25 6.72 -6.80 21.35
CA ASN A 25 6.38 -7.71 20.25
C ASN A 25 7.21 -7.36 19.01
N PRO A 26 8.53 -7.59 19.03
CA PRO A 26 9.46 -7.04 18.04
C PRO A 26 9.20 -7.58 16.64
N ILE A 27 9.19 -6.67 15.66
CA ILE A 27 9.34 -6.96 14.24
C ILE A 27 10.78 -6.60 13.86
N THR A 28 11.49 -7.51 13.23
CA THR A 28 12.91 -7.34 12.85
C THR A 28 13.08 -7.45 11.34
N GLU A 29 14.27 -7.08 10.84
CA GLU A 29 14.61 -7.18 9.41
C GLU A 29 14.52 -8.62 8.85
N LYS A 30 14.51 -9.65 9.70
CA LYS A 30 14.31 -11.05 9.28
C LYS A 30 12.85 -11.38 8.99
N ASP A 31 11.94 -10.58 9.56
CA ASP A 31 10.51 -10.85 9.55
C ASP A 31 9.83 -10.23 8.33
N TYR A 32 10.50 -9.32 7.61
CA TYR A 32 9.91 -8.66 6.45
C TYR A 32 10.89 -8.44 5.30
N ILE A 33 10.33 -8.20 4.11
CA ILE A 33 11.03 -7.83 2.89
C ILE A 33 10.32 -6.63 2.29
N ILE A 34 11.07 -5.58 1.95
CA ILE A 34 10.57 -4.47 1.13
C ILE A 34 10.80 -4.83 -0.33
N GLU A 35 9.72 -5.04 -1.07
CA GLU A 35 9.73 -5.38 -2.49
C GLU A 35 9.35 -4.14 -3.31
N ASP A 36 10.31 -3.60 -4.07
CA ASP A 36 10.05 -2.58 -5.07
C ASP A 36 9.57 -3.24 -6.38
N ARG A 37 8.31 -3.00 -6.76
CA ARG A 37 7.71 -3.51 -8.01
C ARG A 37 7.82 -2.53 -9.17
N GLY A 38 8.37 -1.33 -8.94
CA GLY A 38 8.59 -0.31 -9.95
C GLY A 38 7.32 0.33 -10.53
N CYS A 39 7.52 1.07 -11.61
CA CYS A 39 6.50 1.63 -12.50
C CYS A 39 7.05 1.50 -13.94
N PRO A 40 6.44 0.70 -14.84
CA PRO A 40 5.22 -0.08 -14.62
C PRO A 40 5.44 -1.25 -13.67
N HIS A 41 4.36 -1.75 -13.06
CA HIS A 41 4.39 -2.94 -12.21
C HIS A 41 3.45 -4.03 -12.72
N GLN A 42 3.74 -5.27 -12.33
CA GLN A 42 2.88 -6.44 -12.59
C GLN A 42 2.21 -6.91 -11.31
N SER A 43 0.97 -7.39 -11.43
CA SER A 43 0.30 -8.09 -10.33
C SER A 43 0.96 -9.45 -10.09
N SER A 44 1.06 -9.85 -8.82
CA SER A 44 1.52 -11.17 -8.41
C SER A 44 0.63 -11.72 -7.30
N GLN A 45 0.74 -13.02 -7.06
CA GLN A 45 0.10 -13.66 -5.91
C GLN A 45 0.85 -13.30 -4.63
N LEU A 46 0.12 -13.25 -3.51
CA LEU A 46 0.73 -13.11 -2.20
C LEU A 46 1.55 -14.39 -1.92
N PRO A 47 2.85 -14.29 -1.57
CA PRO A 47 3.64 -15.48 -1.24
C PRO A 47 3.03 -16.25 -0.06
N LYS A 48 3.10 -17.59 -0.11
CA LYS A 48 2.58 -18.44 0.96
C LYS A 48 3.30 -18.15 2.28
N GLY A 49 2.56 -18.12 3.38
CA GLY A 49 3.09 -17.81 4.71
C GLY A 49 3.44 -16.33 4.90
N LYS A 50 3.06 -15.44 3.97
CA LYS A 50 3.28 -14.00 4.08
C LYS A 50 1.97 -13.23 4.16
N CYS A 51 2.04 -12.11 4.87
CA CYS A 51 1.11 -11.00 4.79
C CYS A 51 1.78 -9.85 4.02
N ALA A 52 1.01 -8.85 3.62
CA ALA A 52 1.56 -7.70 2.91
C ALA A 52 0.88 -6.39 3.31
N VAL A 53 1.67 -5.32 3.40
CA VAL A 53 1.20 -3.94 3.22
C VAL A 53 1.68 -3.47 1.86
N TYR A 54 0.75 -3.12 0.98
CA TYR A 54 1.03 -2.67 -0.38
C TYR A 54 0.69 -1.18 -0.53
N MET A 55 1.52 -0.48 -1.29
CA MET A 55 1.43 0.96 -1.48
C MET A 55 1.51 1.28 -2.97
N PHE A 56 0.65 2.19 -3.42
CA PHE A 56 0.62 2.71 -4.79
C PHE A 56 0.95 4.20 -4.79
N PHE A 57 1.95 4.59 -5.56
CA PHE A 57 2.40 5.98 -5.67
C PHE A 57 2.23 6.50 -7.10
N TYR A 58 1.89 7.78 -7.24
CA TYR A 58 1.86 8.50 -8.51
C TYR A 58 2.44 9.89 -8.31
N LYS A 59 3.45 10.27 -9.11
CA LYS A 59 4.17 11.56 -8.99
C LYS A 59 4.60 11.84 -7.54
N ASP A 60 5.23 10.86 -6.90
CA ASP A 60 5.71 10.86 -5.52
C ASP A 60 4.64 11.00 -4.41
N GLU A 61 3.35 11.02 -4.76
CA GLU A 61 2.23 10.99 -3.81
C GLU A 61 1.71 9.57 -3.60
N ALA A 62 1.45 9.18 -2.35
CA ALA A 62 0.76 7.94 -2.05
C ALA A 62 -0.72 8.07 -2.43
N LEU A 63 -1.19 7.23 -3.35
CA LEU A 63 -2.61 7.19 -3.71
C LEU A 63 -3.41 6.31 -2.75
N LYS A 64 -2.87 5.13 -2.43
CA LYS A 64 -3.53 4.10 -1.63
C LYS A 64 -2.50 3.26 -0.88
N ILE A 65 -2.84 2.88 0.36
CA ILE A 65 -2.05 1.97 1.17
C ILE A 65 -3.01 0.94 1.77
N GLY A 66 -2.86 -0.33 1.44
CA GLY A 66 -3.74 -1.36 1.97
C GLY A 66 -2.98 -2.57 2.46
N LYS A 67 -3.64 -3.39 3.27
CA LYS A 67 -3.11 -4.68 3.72
C LYS A 67 -3.80 -5.90 3.11
N ALA A 68 -3.06 -7.02 3.14
CA ALA A 68 -3.56 -8.36 2.92
C ALA A 68 -2.94 -9.31 3.94
N ASN A 69 -3.78 -9.96 4.74
CA ASN A 69 -3.33 -11.06 5.60
C ASN A 69 -3.12 -12.32 4.74
N GLU A 70 -2.49 -13.36 5.29
CA GLU A 70 -2.14 -14.61 4.58
C GLU A 70 -3.29 -15.19 3.73
N LYS A 71 -4.51 -15.14 4.26
CA LYS A 71 -5.72 -15.69 3.60
C LYS A 71 -6.42 -14.71 2.66
N SER A 72 -5.87 -13.51 2.45
CA SER A 72 -6.52 -12.40 1.74
C SER A 72 -5.87 -12.08 0.39
N ASN A 73 -5.45 -13.11 -0.34
CA ASN A 73 -4.73 -12.95 -1.61
C ASN A 73 -5.41 -11.99 -2.62
N ALA A 74 -6.74 -12.00 -2.73
CA ALA A 74 -7.45 -11.10 -3.65
C ALA A 74 -7.23 -9.60 -3.33
N ARG A 75 -7.06 -9.23 -2.05
CA ARG A 75 -6.72 -7.85 -1.64
C ARG A 75 -5.35 -7.43 -2.16
N TYR A 76 -4.42 -8.39 -2.30
CA TYR A 76 -3.05 -8.18 -2.77
C TYR A 76 -2.87 -8.26 -4.28
N SER A 77 -3.66 -9.09 -4.98
CA SER A 77 -3.39 -9.38 -6.39
C SER A 77 -4.37 -8.71 -7.36
N SER A 78 -5.63 -8.48 -6.99
CA SER A 78 -6.65 -8.10 -7.99
C SER A 78 -7.61 -7.00 -7.57
N GLN A 79 -8.03 -6.93 -6.30
CA GLN A 79 -9.15 -6.08 -5.90
C GLN A 79 -8.92 -4.59 -6.16
N HIS A 80 -7.70 -4.09 -6.02
CA HIS A 80 -7.40 -2.67 -6.24
C HIS A 80 -7.50 -2.23 -7.71
N TYR A 81 -7.41 -3.16 -8.66
CA TYR A 81 -7.54 -2.88 -10.10
C TYR A 81 -8.99 -2.91 -10.60
N GLY A 82 -9.92 -3.42 -9.81
CA GLY A 82 -11.33 -3.56 -10.19
C GLY A 82 -12.26 -2.60 -9.47
N PHE A 83 -13.56 -2.70 -9.75
CA PHE A 83 -14.61 -1.86 -9.16
C PHE A 83 -15.43 -2.59 -8.08
N ASN A 84 -14.93 -3.74 -7.61
CA ASN A 84 -15.65 -4.69 -6.74
C ASN A 84 -15.96 -4.15 -5.33
N ALA A 85 -15.30 -3.07 -4.90
CA ALA A 85 -15.58 -2.41 -3.63
C ALA A 85 -15.43 -0.88 -3.76
N SER A 86 -16.10 -0.14 -2.87
CA SER A 86 -16.10 1.33 -2.84
C SER A 86 -14.70 1.92 -2.67
N SER A 87 -13.82 1.27 -1.89
CA SER A 87 -12.47 1.74 -1.56
C SER A 87 -11.37 1.19 -2.48
N THR A 88 -11.72 0.61 -3.62
CA THR A 88 -10.72 0.17 -4.61
C THR A 88 -9.98 1.36 -5.21
N LEU A 89 -8.71 1.17 -5.57
CA LEU A 89 -7.91 2.24 -6.17
C LEU A 89 -8.52 2.68 -7.50
N ALA A 90 -8.89 1.73 -8.36
CA ALA A 90 -9.56 2.01 -9.64
C ALA A 90 -10.82 2.87 -9.48
N LYS A 91 -11.71 2.52 -8.55
CA LYS A 91 -12.95 3.29 -8.33
C LYS A 91 -12.68 4.70 -7.78
N SER A 92 -11.72 4.83 -6.87
CA SER A 92 -11.34 6.13 -6.29
C SER A 92 -10.74 7.05 -7.35
N LEU A 93 -9.86 6.49 -8.19
CA LEU A 93 -9.22 7.18 -9.30
C LEU A 93 -10.22 7.67 -10.35
N VAL A 94 -11.14 6.82 -10.81
CA VAL A 94 -12.16 7.21 -11.81
C VAL A 94 -13.09 8.30 -11.27
N ALA A 95 -13.38 8.29 -9.97
CA ALA A 95 -14.20 9.31 -9.32
C ALA A 95 -13.45 10.65 -9.08
N ASP A 96 -12.13 10.67 -9.13
CA ASP A 96 -11.31 11.84 -8.89
C ASP A 96 -11.15 12.70 -10.16
N LYS A 97 -11.88 13.81 -10.21
CA LYS A 97 -11.84 14.76 -11.33
C LYS A 97 -10.45 15.32 -11.62
N SER A 98 -9.58 15.43 -10.61
CA SER A 98 -8.21 15.91 -10.81
C SER A 98 -7.36 14.94 -11.63
N MET A 99 -7.79 13.67 -11.75
CA MET A 99 -7.11 12.64 -12.53
C MET A 99 -7.64 12.53 -13.96
N TRP A 100 -8.65 13.32 -14.37
CA TRP A 100 -9.28 13.17 -15.69
C TRP A 100 -8.39 13.57 -16.87
N GLU A 101 -7.33 14.34 -16.63
CA GLU A 101 -6.32 14.66 -17.65
C GLU A 101 -5.46 13.44 -18.04
N THR A 102 -5.61 12.31 -17.36
CA THR A 102 -4.78 11.10 -17.56
C THR A 102 -5.35 10.10 -18.58
N GLU A 103 -6.42 10.45 -19.31
CA GLU A 103 -7.20 9.57 -20.21
C GLU A 103 -7.78 8.30 -19.54
N MET A 104 -7.66 8.19 -18.23
CA MET A 104 -8.13 7.09 -17.42
C MET A 104 -9.65 7.13 -17.27
N ASN A 105 -10.30 5.99 -17.44
CA ASN A 105 -11.73 5.80 -17.35
C ASN A 105 -12.08 4.39 -16.82
N GLY A 106 -13.37 4.07 -16.74
CA GLY A 106 -13.86 2.79 -16.22
C GLY A 106 -13.36 1.55 -16.99
N GLU A 107 -13.01 1.70 -18.26
CA GLU A 107 -12.60 0.60 -19.13
C GLU A 107 -11.09 0.31 -19.04
N ASN A 108 -10.26 1.34 -18.82
CA ASN A 108 -8.80 1.22 -18.83
C ASN A 108 -8.13 1.37 -17.45
N ALA A 109 -8.89 1.60 -16.37
CA ALA A 109 -8.33 1.90 -15.04
C ALA A 109 -7.32 0.87 -14.53
N SER A 110 -7.58 -0.43 -14.73
CA SER A 110 -6.66 -1.51 -14.33
C SER A 110 -5.28 -1.34 -14.98
N ASP A 111 -5.26 -1.15 -16.29
CA ASP A 111 -4.03 -1.09 -17.07
C ASP A 111 -3.31 0.24 -16.84
N TRP A 112 -4.08 1.32 -16.68
CA TRP A 112 -3.56 2.60 -16.28
C TRP A 112 -2.82 2.51 -14.93
N ILE A 113 -3.41 1.89 -13.91
CA ILE A 113 -2.76 1.74 -12.59
C ILE A 113 -1.44 0.99 -12.74
N LYS A 114 -1.42 -0.14 -13.46
CA LYS A 114 -0.20 -0.95 -13.66
C LYS A 114 0.88 -0.19 -14.41
N ALA A 115 0.49 0.61 -15.40
CA ALA A 115 1.43 1.36 -16.23
C ALA A 115 1.98 2.63 -15.55
N ASN A 116 1.18 3.28 -14.71
CA ASN A 116 1.46 4.64 -14.25
C ASN A 116 1.75 4.76 -12.75
N THR A 117 1.49 3.74 -11.94
CA THR A 117 1.77 3.80 -10.51
C THR A 117 2.98 2.97 -10.13
N HIS A 118 3.80 3.54 -9.24
CA HIS A 118 4.91 2.84 -8.60
C HIS A 118 4.34 2.02 -7.45
N ARG A 119 4.56 0.70 -7.46
CA ARG A 119 4.11 -0.19 -6.39
C ARG A 119 5.27 -0.63 -5.51
N ILE A 120 5.10 -0.50 -4.19
CA ILE A 120 6.02 -1.02 -3.18
C ILE A 120 5.23 -1.91 -2.24
N ASN A 121 5.74 -3.09 -1.93
CA ASN A 121 5.16 -4.00 -0.95
C ASN A 121 6.10 -4.15 0.25
N ILE A 122 5.52 -4.32 1.43
CA ILE A 122 6.20 -4.80 2.64
C ILE A 122 5.61 -6.18 2.90
N LEU A 123 6.35 -7.22 2.52
CA LEU A 123 5.98 -8.60 2.75
C LEU A 123 6.44 -9.00 4.14
N VAL A 124 5.55 -9.47 5.00
CA VAL A 124 5.84 -9.77 6.40
C VAL A 124 5.51 -11.23 6.67
N ASP A 125 6.28 -11.89 7.53
CA ASP A 125 5.96 -13.24 7.96
C ASP A 125 4.59 -13.30 8.66
N ALA A 126 3.76 -14.27 8.27
CA ALA A 126 2.47 -14.47 8.91
C ALA A 126 2.61 -14.82 10.40
N SER A 127 3.77 -15.36 10.83
CA SER A 127 4.06 -15.63 12.23
C SER A 127 4.13 -14.38 13.12
N CYS A 128 4.32 -13.18 12.54
CA CYS A 128 4.27 -11.91 13.29
C CYS A 128 2.85 -11.54 13.76
N GLY A 129 1.82 -12.21 13.21
CA GLY A 129 0.43 -12.01 13.59
C GLY A 129 -0.23 -10.78 12.94
N ASP A 130 -1.55 -10.73 13.01
CA ASP A 130 -2.36 -9.69 12.36
C ASP A 130 -2.10 -8.28 12.93
N ALA A 131 -1.77 -8.18 14.22
CA ALA A 131 -1.45 -6.91 14.89
C ALA A 131 -0.19 -6.24 14.31
N ALA A 132 0.81 -7.03 13.87
CA ALA A 132 2.01 -6.49 13.23
C ALA A 132 1.66 -5.80 11.91
N ILE A 133 0.78 -6.40 11.10
CA ILE A 133 0.32 -5.84 9.83
C ILE A 133 -0.52 -4.59 10.05
N GLU A 134 -1.35 -4.57 11.11
CA GLU A 134 -2.11 -3.40 11.53
C GLU A 134 -1.22 -2.23 11.92
N LEU A 135 -0.17 -2.50 12.70
CA LEU A 135 0.81 -1.49 13.08
C LEU A 135 1.51 -0.91 11.85
N ILE A 136 2.02 -1.76 10.95
CA ILE A 136 2.70 -1.32 9.74
C ILE A 136 1.77 -0.48 8.88
N GLU A 137 0.54 -0.95 8.61
CA GLU A 137 -0.45 -0.20 7.82
C GLU A 137 -0.73 1.16 8.46
N ALA A 138 -1.02 1.20 9.77
CA ALA A 138 -1.33 2.45 10.47
C ALA A 138 -0.17 3.46 10.43
N VAL A 139 1.07 3.01 10.65
CA VAL A 139 2.27 3.87 10.58
C VAL A 139 2.49 4.38 9.16
N MET A 140 2.33 3.54 8.14
CA MET A 140 2.46 3.94 6.74
C MET A 140 1.38 4.95 6.33
N HIS A 141 0.12 4.71 6.73
CA HIS A 141 -0.97 5.68 6.54
C HIS A 141 -0.64 7.03 7.19
N TYR A 142 -0.09 7.03 8.40
CA TYR A 142 0.28 8.26 9.11
C TYR A 142 1.42 9.00 8.41
N ALA A 143 2.45 8.27 7.95
CA ALA A 143 3.66 8.84 7.38
C ALA A 143 3.50 9.33 5.93
N PHE A 144 2.66 8.66 5.14
CA PHE A 144 2.47 8.96 3.73
C PHE A 144 1.16 9.67 3.40
N ASN A 145 0.18 9.61 4.30
CA ASN A 145 -1.11 10.30 4.15
C ASN A 145 -1.74 10.05 2.76
N PRO A 146 -2.16 8.81 2.45
CA PRO A 146 -2.61 8.45 1.12
C PRO A 146 -3.84 9.25 0.69
N ARG A 147 -3.87 9.71 -0.57
CA ARG A 147 -4.93 10.57 -1.10
C ARG A 147 -6.34 10.03 -0.89
N TYR A 148 -6.55 8.73 -1.13
CA TYR A 148 -7.88 8.13 -1.14
C TYR A 148 -8.25 7.42 0.17
N GLU A 149 -7.33 7.38 1.14
CA GLU A 149 -7.53 6.67 2.40
C GLU A 149 -6.95 7.47 3.58
N GLY A 150 -6.92 6.88 4.78
CA GLY A 150 -6.39 7.55 5.96
C GLY A 150 -7.38 8.52 6.62
N ALA A 151 -7.21 8.70 7.93
CA ALA A 151 -8.10 9.50 8.76
C ALA A 151 -7.62 10.95 8.95
N LEU A 152 -6.40 11.29 8.53
CA LEU A 152 -5.82 12.62 8.71
C LEU A 152 -6.63 13.70 7.97
N HIS A 153 -7.24 13.36 6.83
CA HIS A 153 -8.13 14.23 6.07
C HIS A 153 -9.52 14.44 6.70
N ARG A 154 -9.90 13.70 7.75
CA ARG A 154 -11.21 13.87 8.42
C ARG A 154 -11.26 15.03 9.43
N LYS A 155 -10.15 15.74 9.65
CA LYS A 155 -10.06 16.87 10.61
C LYS A 155 -10.97 18.08 10.32
N GLY A 156 -11.80 18.07 9.28
CA GLY A 156 -12.70 19.19 8.92
C GLY A 156 -14.11 18.80 8.46
N ARG A 157 -14.54 17.54 8.65
CA ARG A 157 -15.91 17.10 8.37
C ARG A 157 -16.60 16.74 9.69
N ARG A 158 -17.07 17.75 10.40
CA ARG A 158 -18.13 17.64 11.41
C ARG A 158 -19.30 18.49 10.96
#